data_AF-A0A0C2D4K6-F1
#
_entry.id   AF-A0A0C2D4K6-F1
#
_cell.length_a   1.000
_cell.length_b   1.000
_cell.length_c   1.000
_cell.angle_alpha   90.00
_cell.angle_beta   90.00
_cell.angle_gamma   90.00
#
_symmetry.space_group_name_H-M   'P 1'
#
loop_
_entity.id
_entity.type
_entity.pdbx_description
1 polymer ?
#
loop_
_entity_poly.entity_id
_entity_poly.type
_entity_poly.pdbx_seq_one_letter_code
_entity_poly.pdbx_strand_id
1 'polypeptide(L)'
;RELDKEGKEVASNKGYKYFGAAKDLPGVRQLFEESKELEQMRKTRAELMKNVDADYYGYLDDDDGLLIPLEKEEEKKAIAQAEKVFLGTVVKFFHGPFRLLIVFFFQYFAEHGAERFQKEFGDDLDEDIYKIQDDSDGEDIDTKESIVVGEDGKQMTIKHVLVSIYW
;
A
#
# COMPACT_ATOMS: atom_id res chain seq x y z
N ARG A 1 31.17 15.17 12.20
CA ARG A 1 32.47 14.51 12.48
C ARG A 1 33.36 15.51 13.17
N GLU A 2 33.78 15.24 14.39
CA GLU A 2 34.77 16.06 15.07
C GLU A 2 36.16 15.47 14.81
N LEU A 3 37.12 16.35 14.55
CA LEU A 3 38.51 16.01 14.24
C LEU A 3 39.39 16.39 15.42
N ASP A 4 40.40 15.58 15.70
CA ASP A 4 41.42 15.89 16.70
C ASP A 4 42.44 16.91 16.19
N LYS A 5 43.41 17.27 17.04
CA LYS A 5 44.49 18.20 16.71
C LYS A 5 45.40 17.72 15.56
N GLU A 6 45.33 16.44 15.22
CA GLU A 6 46.07 15.79 14.14
C GLU A 6 45.20 15.61 12.88
N GLY A 7 43.96 16.11 12.90
CA GLY A 7 43.01 16.00 11.79
C GLY A 7 42.37 14.62 11.63
N LYS A 8 42.52 13.71 12.62
CA LYS A 8 41.89 12.38 12.61
C LYS A 8 40.52 12.43 13.27
N GLU A 9 39.62 11.57 12.81
CA GLU A 9 38.28 11.45 13.38
C GLU A 9 38.35 10.97 14.82
N VAL A 10 37.64 11.69 15.69
CA VAL A 10 37.61 11.40 17.12
C VAL A 10 36.80 10.15 17.35
N ALA A 11 37.47 9.12 17.86
CA ALA A 11 36.84 7.87 18.23
C ALA A 11 35.83 8.14 19.37
N SER A 12 34.56 7.78 19.14
CA SER A 12 33.46 8.02 20.08
C SER A 12 32.72 6.72 20.38
N ASN A 13 32.46 6.46 21.65
CA ASN A 13 31.71 5.29 22.12
C ASN A 13 30.88 5.70 23.36
N LYS A 14 29.58 5.36 23.39
CA LYS A 14 28.65 5.59 24.52
C LYS A 14 28.60 7.05 25.03
N GLY A 15 28.77 8.04 24.16
CA GLY A 15 28.64 9.47 24.49
C GLY A 15 29.92 10.16 24.96
N TYR A 16 31.04 9.43 25.08
CA TYR A 16 32.35 10.00 25.41
C TYR A 16 33.26 10.04 24.17
N LYS A 17 34.20 10.99 24.19
CA LYS A 17 35.17 11.24 23.12
C LYS A 17 36.58 11.17 23.69
N TYR A 18 37.44 10.41 23.04
CA TYR A 18 38.82 10.19 23.47
C TYR A 18 39.77 10.78 22.44
N PHE A 19 40.65 11.68 22.89
CA PHE A 19 41.54 12.47 22.03
C PHE A 19 43.01 12.09 22.25
N GLY A 20 43.82 12.15 21.19
CA GLY A 20 45.27 11.92 21.27
C GLY A 20 45.60 10.59 21.97
N ALA A 21 46.57 10.62 22.91
CA ALA A 21 47.02 9.45 23.67
C ALA A 21 45.94 8.82 24.58
N ALA A 22 44.84 9.54 24.89
CA ALA A 22 43.79 9.01 25.76
C ALA A 22 43.04 7.83 25.12
N LYS A 23 43.04 7.73 23.77
CA LYS A 23 42.44 6.59 23.06
C LYS A 23 43.29 5.32 23.15
N ASP A 24 44.58 5.45 23.43
CA ASP A 24 45.55 4.34 23.47
C ASP A 24 45.71 3.74 24.87
N LEU A 25 44.98 4.28 25.87
CA LEU A 25 44.99 3.77 27.23
C LEU A 25 44.43 2.34 27.29
N PRO A 26 45.00 1.47 28.15
CA PRO A 26 44.45 0.14 28.40
C PRO A 26 43.00 0.28 28.90
N GLY A 27 42.07 -0.48 28.32
CA GLY A 27 40.63 -0.35 28.54
C GLY A 27 39.92 0.53 27.50
N VAL A 28 40.40 1.75 27.25
CA VAL A 28 39.80 2.63 26.23
C VAL A 28 40.02 2.07 24.82
N ARG A 29 41.23 1.61 24.53
CA ARG A 29 41.57 0.98 23.25
C ARG A 29 40.70 -0.24 22.94
N GLN A 30 40.42 -1.06 23.96
CA GLN A 30 39.61 -2.28 23.84
C GLN A 30 38.16 -1.95 23.44
N LEU A 31 37.59 -0.85 23.93
CA LEU A 31 36.24 -0.40 23.53
C LEU A 31 36.14 -0.07 22.03
N PHE A 32 37.23 0.39 21.43
CA PHE A 32 37.29 0.70 20.00
C PHE A 32 37.57 -0.54 19.13
N GLU A 33 38.40 -1.45 19.62
CA GLU A 33 38.62 -2.75 18.96
C GLU A 33 37.33 -3.59 18.94
N GLU A 34 36.62 -3.69 20.07
CA GLU A 34 35.33 -4.39 20.18
C GLU A 34 34.25 -3.77 19.27
N SER A 35 34.16 -2.44 19.22
CA SER A 35 33.20 -1.77 18.34
C SER A 35 33.53 -1.94 16.85
N LYS A 36 34.81 -2.00 16.48
CA LYS A 36 35.23 -2.27 15.10
C LYS A 36 34.91 -3.71 14.68
N GLU A 37 35.11 -4.69 15.56
CA GLU A 37 34.70 -6.08 15.33
C GLU A 37 33.18 -6.17 15.12
N LEU A 38 32.39 -5.51 15.97
CA LEU A 38 30.95 -5.44 15.82
C LEU A 38 30.52 -4.77 14.51
N GLU A 39 31.19 -3.69 14.11
CA GLU A 39 30.85 -2.96 12.87
C GLU A 39 31.18 -3.78 11.62
N GLN A 40 32.23 -4.61 11.65
CA GLN A 40 32.54 -5.58 10.60
C GLN A 40 31.53 -6.73 10.52
N MET A 41 30.90 -7.08 11.64
CA MET A 41 29.84 -8.10 11.68
C MET A 41 28.46 -7.58 11.22
N ARG A 42 28.27 -6.26 11.16
CA ARG A 42 27.00 -5.67 10.71
C ARG A 42 26.89 -5.81 9.20
N LYS A 43 25.82 -6.47 8.75
CA LYS A 43 25.46 -6.50 7.32
C LYS A 43 25.33 -5.08 6.80
N THR A 44 25.93 -4.82 5.65
CA THR A 44 25.81 -3.53 4.99
C THR A 44 24.37 -3.32 4.49
N ARG A 45 23.94 -2.07 4.31
CA ARG A 45 22.62 -1.78 3.72
C ARG A 45 22.45 -2.48 2.37
N ALA A 46 23.51 -2.53 1.56
CA ALA A 46 23.50 -3.22 0.27
C ALA A 46 23.25 -4.74 0.40
N GLU A 47 23.87 -5.40 1.39
CA GLU A 47 23.63 -6.82 1.66
C GLU A 47 22.21 -7.10 2.16
N LEU A 48 21.64 -6.19 2.96
CA LEU A 48 20.26 -6.32 3.41
C LEU A 48 19.28 -6.15 2.26
N MET A 49 19.52 -5.19 1.35
CA MET A 49 18.66 -4.91 0.20
C MET A 49 18.75 -5.99 -0.89
N LYS A 50 19.80 -6.83 -0.88
CA LYS A 50 19.98 -7.90 -1.88
C LYS A 50 18.89 -8.97 -1.82
N ASN A 51 18.27 -9.17 -0.66
CA ASN A 51 17.22 -10.17 -0.46
C ASN A 51 15.82 -9.52 -0.40
N VAL A 52 15.70 -8.25 -0.80
CA VAL A 52 14.44 -7.54 -0.87
C VAL A 52 13.96 -7.64 -2.31
N ASP A 53 13.14 -8.66 -2.57
CA ASP A 53 12.61 -8.97 -3.91
C ASP A 53 11.19 -8.42 -4.08
N ALA A 54 10.59 -8.60 -5.26
CA ALA A 54 9.22 -8.16 -5.56
C ALA A 54 8.19 -8.76 -4.58
N ASP A 55 8.41 -10.00 -4.16
CA ASP A 55 7.62 -10.72 -3.13
C ASP A 55 7.58 -9.95 -1.80
N TYR A 56 8.66 -9.27 -1.42
CA TYR A 56 8.69 -8.47 -0.19
C TYR A 56 7.70 -7.31 -0.22
N TYR A 57 7.39 -6.82 -1.43
CA TYR A 57 6.43 -5.75 -1.67
C TYR A 57 5.05 -6.28 -2.05
N GLY A 58 4.83 -7.61 -2.03
CA GLY A 58 3.53 -8.23 -2.30
C GLY A 58 3.11 -8.22 -3.77
N TYR A 59 4.03 -7.96 -4.71
CA TYR A 59 3.69 -7.87 -6.14
C TYR A 59 3.17 -9.18 -6.77
N LEU A 60 3.29 -10.32 -6.07
CA LEU A 60 2.88 -11.65 -6.55
C LEU A 60 1.73 -12.27 -5.75
N ASP A 61 1.27 -11.62 -4.68
CA ASP A 61 0.19 -12.14 -3.83
C ASP A 61 -1.16 -12.13 -4.57
N ASP A 62 -1.34 -11.23 -5.54
CA ASP A 62 -2.56 -11.12 -6.34
C ASP A 62 -2.57 -12.07 -7.56
N ASP A 63 -1.40 -12.56 -7.99
CA ASP A 63 -1.21 -13.34 -9.23
C ASP A 63 -1.47 -14.85 -9.07
N ASP A 64 -1.54 -15.36 -7.83
CA ASP A 64 -1.72 -16.79 -7.55
C ASP A 64 -3.20 -17.26 -7.66
N GLY A 65 -4.13 -16.31 -7.77
CA GLY A 65 -5.56 -16.55 -7.88
C GLY A 65 -6.22 -17.10 -6.61
N LEU A 66 -5.51 -17.13 -5.47
CA LEU A 66 -6.02 -17.60 -4.19
C LEU A 66 -6.81 -16.52 -3.44
N LEU A 67 -6.55 -15.24 -3.70
CA LEU A 67 -7.20 -14.13 -2.99
C LEU A 67 -8.73 -14.11 -3.20
N ILE A 68 -9.19 -14.18 -4.45
CA ILE A 68 -10.62 -14.14 -4.82
C ILE A 68 -11.47 -15.22 -4.13
N PRO A 69 -11.09 -16.53 -4.12
CA PRO A 69 -11.89 -17.54 -3.43
C PRO A 69 -11.91 -17.33 -1.90
N LEU A 70 -10.81 -16.86 -1.30
CA LEU A 70 -10.76 -16.55 0.13
C LEU A 70 -11.67 -15.37 0.48
N GLU A 71 -11.64 -14.30 -0.31
CA GLU A 71 -12.52 -13.14 -0.14
C GLU A 71 -13.99 -13.53 -0.23
N LYS A 72 -14.36 -14.36 -1.21
CA LYS A 72 -15.73 -14.84 -1.38
C LYS A 72 -16.21 -15.69 -0.19
N GLU A 73 -15.32 -16.46 0.43
CA GLU A 73 -15.65 -17.20 1.64
C GLU A 73 -15.85 -16.29 2.85
N GLU A 74 -15.01 -15.27 3.01
CA GLU A 74 -15.12 -14.29 4.09
C GLU A 74 -16.33 -13.37 3.91
N GLU A 75 -16.66 -12.97 2.69
CA GLU A 75 -17.85 -12.18 2.37
C GLU A 75 -19.13 -12.89 2.84
N LYS A 76 -19.26 -14.19 2.54
CA LYS A 76 -20.39 -15.01 3.02
C LYS A 76 -20.47 -15.05 4.55
N LYS A 77 -19.31 -15.16 5.22
CA LYS A 77 -19.26 -15.14 6.70
C LYS A 77 -19.67 -13.77 7.24
N ALA A 78 -19.21 -12.68 6.64
CA ALA A 78 -19.54 -11.32 7.02
C ALA A 78 -21.03 -11.02 6.85
N ILE A 79 -21.63 -11.43 5.72
CA ILE A 79 -23.08 -11.32 5.47
C ILE A 79 -23.85 -12.10 6.54
N ALA A 80 -23.51 -13.36 6.79
CA ALA A 80 -24.19 -14.17 7.80
C ALA A 80 -24.06 -13.60 9.23
N GLN A 81 -22.93 -12.94 9.54
CA GLN A 81 -22.76 -12.23 10.82
C GLN A 81 -23.62 -10.96 10.87
N ALA A 82 -23.64 -10.16 9.80
CA ALA A 82 -24.44 -8.97 9.70
C ALA A 82 -25.94 -9.29 9.83
N GLU A 83 -26.43 -10.34 9.18
CA GLU A 83 -27.80 -10.85 9.31
C GLU A 83 -28.14 -11.19 10.77
N LYS A 84 -27.25 -11.91 11.46
CA LYS A 84 -27.46 -12.26 12.89
C LYS A 84 -27.54 -11.02 13.77
N VAL A 85 -26.65 -10.04 13.56
CA VAL A 85 -26.65 -8.78 14.31
C VAL A 85 -27.91 -7.98 14.02
N PHE A 86 -28.29 -7.88 12.74
CA PHE A 86 -29.48 -7.18 12.30
C PHE A 86 -30.75 -7.81 12.87
N LEU A 87 -30.94 -9.12 12.72
CA LEU A 87 -32.07 -9.86 13.31
C LEU A 87 -32.10 -9.72 14.83
N GLY A 88 -30.95 -9.85 15.49
CA GLY A 88 -30.85 -9.67 16.95
C GLY A 88 -31.22 -8.26 17.42
N THR A 89 -30.91 -7.24 16.62
CA THR A 89 -31.26 -5.85 16.90
C THR A 89 -32.74 -5.59 16.64
N VAL A 90 -33.24 -5.99 15.48
CA VAL A 90 -34.65 -5.84 15.08
C VAL A 90 -35.57 -6.53 16.09
N VAL A 91 -35.28 -7.78 16.47
CA VAL A 91 -36.09 -8.55 17.44
C VAL A 91 -36.12 -7.89 18.82
N LYS A 92 -35.06 -7.19 19.23
CA LYS A 92 -35.04 -6.44 20.50
C LYS A 92 -36.01 -5.24 20.49
N PHE A 93 -36.20 -4.61 19.33
CA PHE A 93 -37.07 -3.42 19.21
C PHE A 93 -38.56 -3.74 19.16
N PHE A 94 -38.96 -4.95 18.75
CA PHE A 94 -40.39 -5.32 18.63
C PHE A 94 -40.85 -6.24 19.77
N HIS A 95 -41.48 -5.66 20.80
CA HIS A 95 -42.17 -6.37 21.88
C HIS A 95 -43.70 -6.35 21.71
N GLY A 96 -44.38 -7.43 22.11
CA GLY A 96 -45.84 -7.53 22.08
C GLY A 96 -46.43 -8.00 20.73
N PRO A 97 -47.71 -7.69 20.41
CA PRO A 97 -48.43 -8.30 19.30
C PRO A 97 -47.85 -7.98 17.91
N PHE A 98 -47.03 -6.94 17.79
CA PHE A 98 -46.33 -6.57 16.55
C PHE A 98 -45.15 -7.49 16.20
N ARG A 99 -44.72 -8.35 17.14
CA ARG A 99 -43.67 -9.36 16.90
C ARG A 99 -44.09 -10.42 15.88
N LEU A 100 -45.38 -10.74 15.74
CA LEU A 100 -45.82 -11.64 14.67
C LEU A 100 -45.74 -10.95 13.30
N LEU A 101 -46.12 -9.67 13.22
CA LEU A 101 -46.18 -8.93 11.96
C LEU A 101 -44.80 -8.80 11.30
N ILE A 102 -43.75 -8.53 12.08
CA ILE A 102 -42.38 -8.45 11.56
C ILE A 102 -41.90 -9.82 11.03
N VAL A 103 -42.27 -10.93 11.68
CA VAL A 103 -41.93 -12.28 11.21
C VAL A 103 -42.64 -12.62 9.89
N PHE A 104 -43.92 -12.26 9.76
CA PHE A 104 -44.65 -12.43 8.49
C PHE A 104 -44.06 -11.56 7.36
N PHE A 105 -43.61 -10.34 7.67
CA PHE A 105 -42.98 -9.46 6.70
C PHE A 105 -41.66 -10.04 6.18
N PHE A 106 -40.78 -10.54 7.05
CA PHE A 106 -39.52 -11.18 6.64
C PHE A 106 -39.76 -12.49 5.88
N GLN A 107 -40.75 -13.30 6.28
CA GLN A 107 -41.11 -14.51 5.53
C GLN A 107 -41.61 -14.19 4.12
N TYR A 108 -42.47 -13.17 3.99
CA TYR A 108 -42.98 -12.71 2.70
C TYR A 108 -41.87 -12.17 1.79
N PHE A 109 -40.94 -11.38 2.36
CA PHE A 109 -39.79 -10.87 1.62
C PHE A 109 -38.80 -11.99 1.22
N ALA A 110 -38.60 -13.01 2.06
CA ALA A 110 -37.76 -14.15 1.70
C ALA A 110 -38.32 -14.93 0.50
N GLU A 111 -39.64 -15.07 0.41
CA GLU A 111 -40.29 -15.79 -0.70
C GLU A 111 -40.48 -14.94 -1.97
N HIS A 112 -40.75 -13.64 -1.86
CA HIS A 112 -41.16 -12.80 -3.00
C HIS A 112 -40.22 -11.60 -3.25
N GLY A 113 -39.38 -11.23 -2.29
CA GLY A 113 -38.46 -10.09 -2.38
C GLY A 113 -37.17 -10.42 -3.11
N ALA A 114 -36.67 -11.66 -3.00
CA ALA A 114 -35.42 -12.09 -3.62
C ALA A 114 -35.46 -12.01 -5.16
N GLU A 115 -36.55 -12.46 -5.79
CA GLU A 115 -36.70 -12.42 -7.26
C GLU A 115 -36.75 -11.00 -7.81
N ARG A 116 -37.34 -10.06 -7.07
CA ARG A 116 -37.43 -8.64 -7.46
C ARG A 116 -36.08 -7.93 -7.31
N PHE A 117 -35.39 -8.16 -6.20
CA PHE A 117 -34.10 -7.53 -5.92
C PHE A 117 -33.01 -8.00 -6.89
N GLN A 118 -32.95 -9.29 -7.18
CA GLN A 118 -31.98 -9.85 -8.13
C GLN A 118 -32.20 -9.33 -9.56
N LYS A 119 -33.45 -8.99 -9.93
CA LYS A 119 -33.76 -8.41 -11.24
C LYS A 119 -33.46 -6.91 -11.34
N GLU A 120 -33.58 -6.17 -10.24
CA GLU A 120 -33.36 -4.70 -10.21
C GLU A 120 -31.91 -4.32 -9.91
N PHE A 121 -31.17 -5.15 -9.17
CA PHE A 121 -29.81 -4.85 -8.70
C PHE A 121 -28.80 -5.95 -9.06
N GLY A 122 -29.21 -7.08 -9.64
CA GLY A 122 -28.29 -8.19 -9.91
C GLY A 122 -27.37 -7.97 -11.10
N ASP A 123 -27.77 -7.15 -12.07
CA ASP A 123 -26.98 -6.91 -13.29
C ASP A 123 -25.83 -5.89 -13.06
N ASP A 124 -25.95 -5.00 -12.06
CA ASP A 124 -24.95 -3.95 -11.76
C ASP A 124 -23.91 -4.37 -10.69
N LEU A 125 -24.08 -5.54 -10.04
CA LEU A 125 -23.17 -6.02 -8.99
C LEU A 125 -22.01 -6.89 -9.52
N ASP A 126 -22.08 -7.29 -10.78
CA ASP A 126 -21.01 -8.02 -11.48
C ASP A 126 -19.99 -7.07 -12.15
N GLU A 127 -20.04 -5.77 -11.82
CA GLU A 127 -18.96 -4.84 -12.18
C GLU A 127 -17.69 -5.25 -11.44
N ASP A 128 -16.82 -5.93 -12.18
CA ASP A 128 -15.45 -6.20 -11.77
C ASP A 128 -14.75 -4.85 -11.56
N ILE A 129 -14.66 -4.41 -10.30
CA ILE A 129 -14.02 -3.17 -9.89
C ILE A 129 -12.53 -3.10 -10.27
N TYR A 130 -11.93 -4.22 -10.65
CA TYR A 130 -10.55 -4.30 -11.14
C TYR A 130 -10.45 -4.16 -12.65
N LYS A 131 -11.57 -4.17 -13.38
CA LYS A 131 -11.58 -3.80 -14.78
C LYS A 131 -11.46 -2.30 -14.90
N ILE A 132 -10.27 -1.88 -15.31
CA ILE A 132 -10.03 -0.54 -15.82
C ILE A 132 -10.91 -0.40 -17.07
N GLN A 133 -11.97 0.40 -16.97
CA GLN A 133 -12.71 0.85 -18.14
C GLN A 133 -11.78 1.79 -18.91
N ASP A 134 -11.60 1.53 -20.20
CA ASP A 134 -10.81 2.39 -21.09
C ASP A 134 -11.66 3.61 -21.43
N ASP A 135 -11.76 4.52 -20.45
CA ASP A 135 -12.52 5.76 -20.56
C ASP A 135 -11.76 6.83 -21.37
N SER A 136 -10.68 6.44 -22.06
CA SER A 136 -9.98 7.30 -23.00
C SER A 136 -10.89 7.55 -24.20
N ASP A 137 -11.74 8.56 -24.08
CA ASP A 137 -12.30 9.30 -25.21
C ASP A 137 -11.12 9.67 -26.11
N GLY A 138 -11.03 9.03 -27.28
CA GLY A 138 -9.93 9.16 -28.24
C GLY A 138 -9.79 10.54 -28.87
N GLU A 139 -9.93 11.61 -28.09
CA GLU A 139 -9.58 12.96 -28.48
C GLU A 139 -8.06 13.06 -28.58
N ASP A 140 -7.58 13.11 -29.82
CA ASP A 140 -6.23 13.51 -30.17
C ASP A 140 -5.97 14.91 -29.58
N ILE A 141 -5.24 14.96 -28.47
CA ILE A 141 -4.76 16.21 -27.85
C ILE A 141 -3.96 17.02 -28.88
N ASP A 142 -4.53 18.14 -29.34
CA ASP A 142 -3.94 19.04 -30.36
C ASP A 142 -2.59 19.57 -29.89
N THR A 143 -1.52 18.89 -30.32
CA THR A 143 -0.13 19.14 -29.92
C THR A 143 0.56 19.94 -31.02
N LYS A 144 1.07 21.14 -30.70
CA LYS A 144 1.83 21.94 -31.68
C LYS A 144 3.23 21.38 -31.80
N GLU A 145 3.66 21.05 -33.02
CA GLU A 145 5.03 20.58 -33.26
C GLU A 145 5.95 21.74 -33.66
N SER A 146 7.16 21.77 -33.10
CA SER A 146 8.22 22.70 -33.50
C SER A 146 9.49 21.93 -33.85
N ILE A 147 10.17 22.33 -34.93
CA ILE A 147 11.41 21.71 -35.39
C ILE A 147 12.58 22.61 -34.96
N VAL A 148 13.51 22.05 -34.20
CA VAL A 148 14.72 22.72 -33.75
C VAL A 148 15.92 22.02 -34.40
N VAL A 149 16.82 22.79 -35.01
CA VAL A 149 18.08 22.26 -35.56
C VAL A 149 19.14 22.30 -34.46
N GLY A 150 19.63 21.14 -34.07
CA GLY A 150 20.76 21.00 -33.14
C GLY A 150 22.07 21.51 -33.75
N GLU A 151 23.05 21.80 -32.90
CA GLU A 151 24.39 22.28 -33.29
C GLU A 151 25.15 21.29 -34.19
N ASP A 152 24.76 20.01 -34.15
CA ASP A 152 25.24 18.92 -35.00
C ASP A 152 24.54 18.85 -36.38
N GLY A 153 23.67 19.82 -36.69
CA GLY A 153 22.89 19.90 -37.92
C GLY A 153 21.69 18.95 -37.97
N LYS A 154 21.40 18.21 -36.90
CA LYS A 154 20.26 17.29 -36.85
C LYS A 154 19.00 18.02 -36.41
N GLN A 155 17.93 17.81 -37.16
CA GLN A 155 16.61 18.31 -36.78
C GLN A 155 16.02 17.43 -35.66
N MET A 156 15.51 18.09 -34.62
CA MET A 156 14.74 17.48 -33.54
C MET A 156 13.35 18.09 -33.51
N THR A 157 12.31 17.25 -33.44
CA THR A 157 10.92 17.69 -33.33
C THR A 157 10.48 17.66 -31.87
N ILE A 158 9.98 18.79 -31.38
CA ILE A 158 9.45 18.96 -30.03
C ILE A 158 7.94 19.14 -30.13
N LYS A 159 7.17 18.30 -29.43
CA LYS A 159 5.70 18.40 -29.33
C LYS A 159 5.32 19.20 -28.08
N HIS A 160 4.55 20.27 -28.25
CA HIS A 160 4.09 21.14 -27.15
C HIS A 160 2.68 20.74 -26.72
N VAL A 161 2.51 20.43 -25.44
CA VAL A 161 1.21 20.17 -24.81
C VAL A 161 0.80 21.41 -24.00
N LEU A 162 -0.36 21.99 -24.30
CA LEU A 162 -0.92 23.10 -23.54
C LEU A 162 -1.59 22.58 -22.27
N VAL A 163 -1.06 22.94 -21.09
CA VAL A 163 -1.68 22.62 -19.80
C VAL A 163 -2.43 23.86 -19.29
N SER A 164 -3.76 23.80 -19.31
CA SER A 164 -4.61 24.85 -18.73
C SER A 164 -4.73 24.64 -17.22
N ILE A 165 -4.06 25.49 -16.44
CA ILE A 165 -4.19 25.51 -14.98
C ILE A 165 -5.23 26.57 -14.62
N TYR A 166 -6.40 26.13 -14.15
CA TYR A 166 -7.42 27.00 -13.57
C TYR A 166 -7.13 27.13 -12.06
N TRP A 167 -7.06 28.36 -11.57
CA TRP A 167 -6.99 28.71 -10.14
C TRP A 167 -8.38 29.00 -9.58
#